data_AF-F7S8V5-F1
#
_entry.id   AF-F7S8V5-F1
#
_cell.length_a   1.000
_cell.length_b   1.000
_cell.length_c   1.000
_cell.angle_alpha   90.00
_cell.angle_beta   90.00
_cell.angle_gamma   90.00
#
_symmetry.space_group_name_H-M   'P 1'
#
loop_
_entity.id
_entity.type
_entity.pdbx_description
1 polymer ?
#
loop_
_entity_poly.entity_id
_entity_poly.type
_entity_poly.pdbx_seq_one_letter_code
_entity_poly.pdbx_strand_id
1 'polypeptide(L)'
;MRVLIAGGGIGGLTLALMLHRHGIECRVLEAAPAIRPLGVGINILPHAVRELAALGLLPALDEIGLRTRALSYLNHRGQVIWTET
;
A
#
# COMPACT_ATOMS: atom_id res chain seq x y z
N MET A 1 20.07 16.23 9.37
CA MET A 1 20.18 14.77 9.15
C MET A 1 19.63 14.47 7.76
N ARG A 2 20.33 13.69 6.92
CA ARG A 2 19.85 13.27 5.60
C ARG A 2 19.71 11.74 5.58
N VAL A 3 18.53 11.25 5.21
CA VAL A 3 18.22 9.81 5.15
C VAL A 3 18.36 9.32 3.71
N LEU A 4 19.06 8.20 3.52
CA LEU A 4 19.08 7.48 2.24
C LEU A 4 18.14 6.28 2.32
N ILE A 5 17.27 6.12 1.32
CA ILE A 5 16.34 5.00 1.19
C ILE A 5 16.76 4.19 -0.05
N ALA A 6 17.12 2.92 0.15
CA ALA A 6 17.42 1.99 -0.93
C ALA A 6 16.16 1.18 -1.30
N GLY A 7 15.52 1.54 -2.41
CA GLY A 7 14.30 0.93 -2.94
C GLY A 7 13.16 1.94 -3.08
N GLY A 8 12.65 2.09 -4.30
CA GLY A 8 11.50 2.90 -4.69
C GLY A 8 10.18 2.13 -4.73
N GLY A 9 10.06 1.05 -3.95
CA GLY A 9 8.81 0.30 -3.78
C GLY A 9 7.84 0.97 -2.80
N ILE A 10 6.74 0.28 -2.48
CA ILE A 10 5.67 0.78 -1.59
C ILE A 10 6.22 1.26 -0.25
N GLY A 11 7.06 0.45 0.41
CA GLY A 11 7.64 0.79 1.71
C GLY A 11 8.58 2.00 1.64
N GLY A 12 9.45 2.05 0.63
CA GLY A 12 10.42 3.14 0.47
C GLY A 12 9.77 4.48 0.15
N LEU A 13 8.78 4.50 -0.75
CA LEU A 13 8.03 5.71 -1.08
C LEU A 13 7.14 6.15 0.09
N THR A 14 6.52 5.22 0.82
CA THR A 14 5.74 5.54 2.02
C THR A 14 6.63 6.14 3.10
N LEU A 15 7.83 5.58 3.32
CA LEU A 15 8.81 6.14 4.27
C LEU A 15 9.25 7.54 3.84
N ALA A 16 9.52 7.77 2.56
CA ALA A 16 9.89 9.08 2.05
C ALA A 16 8.80 10.13 2.31
N LEU A 17 7.52 9.79 2.09
CA LEU A 17 6.39 10.67 2.40
C LEU A 17 6.27 10.96 3.90
N MET A 18 6.47 9.95 4.75
CA MET A 18 6.45 10.13 6.21
C MET A 18 7.58 11.05 6.68
N LEU A 19 8.82 10.82 6.20
CA LEU A 19 9.96 11.67 6.53
C LEU A 19 9.74 13.12 6.06
N HIS A 20 9.19 13.30 4.85
CA HIS A 20 8.83 14.61 4.32
C HIS A 20 7.82 15.33 5.24
N ARG A 21 6.77 14.64 5.70
CA ARG A 21 5.77 15.20 6.63
C ARG A 21 6.39 15.64 7.98
N HIS A 22 7.49 15.00 8.39
CA HIS A 22 8.25 15.35 9.58
C HIS A 22 9.39 16.36 9.33
N GLY A 23 9.50 16.92 8.12
CA GLY A 23 10.54 17.89 7.77
C GLY A 23 11.95 17.30 7.69
N ILE A 24 12.06 15.98 7.54
CA ILE A 24 13.35 15.28 7.42
C ILE A 24 13.66 15.06 5.95
N GLU A 25 14.80 15.59 5.50
CA GLU A 25 15.26 15.40 4.13
C GLU A 25 15.66 13.94 3.87
N CYS A 26 15.15 13.37 2.77
CA CYS A 26 15.54 12.04 2.33
C CYS A 26 15.78 11.98 0.82
N ARG A 27 16.55 10.96 0.40
CA ARG A 27 16.76 10.61 -1.00
C ARG A 27 16.45 9.14 -1.21
N VAL A 28 15.60 8.83 -2.18
CA VAL A 28 15.26 7.47 -2.59
C VAL A 28 16.12 7.09 -3.79
N LEU A 29 16.74 5.91 -3.75
CA LEU A 29 17.44 5.31 -4.88
C LEU A 29 16.74 4.00 -5.26
N GLU A 30 16.36 3.86 -6.53
CA GLU A 30 15.76 2.64 -7.08
C GLU A 30 16.70 2.04 -8.13
N ALA A 31 16.84 0.72 -8.12
CA ALA A 31 17.69 0.00 -9.05
C ALA A 31 17.03 -0.10 -10.44
N ALA A 32 15.69 -0.20 -10.50
CA ALA A 32 14.94 -0.19 -11.73
C ALA A 32 15.04 1.18 -12.43
N PRO A 33 15.17 1.21 -13.77
CA PRO A 33 15.32 2.45 -14.53
C PRO A 33 14.04 3.31 -14.55
N ALA A 34 12.89 2.72 -14.19
CA ALA A 34 11.61 3.41 -14.10
C ALA A 34 10.67 2.67 -13.15
N ILE A 35 9.84 3.43 -12.43
CA ILE A 35 8.71 2.89 -11.66
C ILE A 35 7.64 2.43 -12.66
N ARG A 36 7.29 1.14 -12.62
CA ARG A 36 6.29 0.55 -13.51
C ARG A 36 5.31 -0.32 -12.71
N PRO A 37 4.01 -0.30 -13.04
CA PRO A 37 3.07 -1.24 -12.46
C PRO A 37 3.44 -2.66 -12.93
N LEU A 38 3.57 -3.59 -11.98
CA LEU A 38 3.90 -4.99 -12.28
C LEU A 38 2.66 -5.82 -12.70
N GLY A 39 1.46 -5.24 -12.62
CA GLY A 39 0.22 -5.90 -13.01
C GLY A 39 -0.29 -6.93 -12.01
N VAL A 40 0.11 -6.85 -10.74
CA VAL A 40 -0.34 -7.75 -9.67
C VAL A 40 -1.30 -7.03 -8.72
N GLY A 41 -2.30 -7.76 -8.22
CA GLY A 41 -3.18 -7.30 -7.15
C GLY A 41 -2.59 -7.59 -5.77
N ILE A 42 -2.76 -6.67 -4.83
CA ILE A 42 -2.39 -6.84 -3.42
C ILE A 42 -3.52 -6.36 -2.51
N ASN A 43 -3.62 -6.94 -1.31
CA ASN A 43 -4.50 -6.44 -0.27
C ASN A 43 -3.72 -5.53 0.69
N ILE A 44 -4.27 -4.36 0.98
CA ILE A 44 -3.74 -3.47 2.03
C ILE A 44 -4.68 -3.57 3.23
N LEU A 45 -4.14 -4.04 4.36
CA LEU A 45 -4.91 -4.22 5.58
C LEU A 45 -5.31 -2.86 6.20
N PRO A 46 -6.40 -2.80 6.98
CA PRO A 46 -6.94 -1.55 7.50
C PRO A 46 -5.93 -0.68 8.27
N HIS A 47 -5.00 -1.29 9.01
CA HIS A 47 -3.97 -0.56 9.76
C HIS A 47 -2.98 0.16 8.83
N ALA A 48 -2.63 -0.43 7.68
CA ALA A 48 -1.77 0.22 6.69
C ALA A 48 -2.54 1.29 5.91
N VAL A 49 -3.82 1.04 5.56
CA VAL A 49 -4.69 2.06 4.93
C VAL A 49 -4.82 3.29 5.82
N ARG A 50 -4.90 3.13 7.14
CA ARG A 50 -4.92 4.27 8.09
C ARG A 50 -3.68 5.16 7.95
N GLU A 51 -2.49 4.58 7.85
CA GLU A 51 -1.26 5.36 7.71
C GLU A 51 -1.19 6.07 6.35
N LEU A 52 -1.63 5.41 5.27
CA LEU A 52 -1.72 6.02 3.93
C LEU A 52 -2.79 7.12 3.89
N ALA A 53 -3.91 6.96 4.59
CA ALA A 53 -4.93 7.98 4.74
C ALA A 53 -4.40 9.22 5.48
N ALA A 54 -3.59 9.02 6.52
CA ALA A 54 -2.91 10.12 7.22
C ALA A 54 -1.86 10.84 6.35
N LEU A 55 -1.43 10.23 5.24
CA LEU A 55 -0.63 10.87 4.19
C LEU A 55 -1.49 11.55 3.09
N GLY A 56 -2.81 11.55 3.22
CA GLY A 56 -3.73 12.14 2.24
C GLY A 56 -4.00 11.27 1.01
N LEU A 57 -3.59 10.00 1.03
CA LEU A 57 -3.72 9.10 -0.14
C LEU A 57 -5.06 8.36 -0.22
N LEU A 58 -5.94 8.51 0.77
CA LEU A 58 -7.21 7.77 0.82
C LEU A 58 -8.08 8.00 -0.44
N PRO A 59 -8.26 9.23 -0.96
CA PRO A 59 -9.05 9.45 -2.18
C PRO A 59 -8.46 8.72 -3.40
N ALA A 60 -7.13 8.74 -3.56
CA ALA A 60 -6.46 8.04 -4.65
C ALA A 60 -6.57 6.51 -4.51
N LEU A 61 -6.52 5.99 -3.28
CA LEU A 61 -6.77 4.57 -3.01
C LEU A 61 -8.20 4.16 -3.32
N ASP A 62 -9.19 5.01 -3.02
CA ASP A 62 -10.60 4.74 -3.32
C ASP A 62 -10.89 4.78 -4.83
N GLU A 63 -10.14 5.55 -5.60
CA GLU A 63 -10.28 5.63 -7.07
C GLU A 63 -9.80 4.36 -7.77
N ILE A 64 -8.68 3.79 -7.34
CA ILE A 64 -8.02 2.65 -8.02
C ILE A 64 -8.26 1.30 -7.34
N GLY A 65 -8.67 1.32 -6.07
CA GLY A 65 -8.77 0.15 -5.21
C GLY A 65 -10.19 -0.34 -4.99
N LEU A 66 -10.30 -1.51 -4.37
CA LEU A 66 -11.57 -2.06 -3.89
C LEU A 66 -11.56 -2.13 -2.37
N ARG A 67 -12.59 -1.55 -1.74
CA ARG A 67 -12.83 -1.74 -0.30
C ARG A 67 -13.42 -3.13 -0.07
N THR A 68 -12.55 -4.13 0.08
CA THR A 68 -12.94 -5.50 0.42
C THR A 68 -13.76 -5.48 1.72
N ARG A 69 -15.03 -5.91 1.63
CA ARG A 69 -15.97 -5.93 2.76
C ARG A 69 -16.14 -7.30 3.40
N ALA A 70 -15.63 -8.33 2.74
CA ALA A 70 -15.75 -9.69 3.22
C ALA A 70 -14.64 -10.57 2.67
N LEU A 71 -14.23 -11.55 3.46
CA LEU A 71 -13.40 -12.67 3.05
C LEU A 71 -14.20 -13.95 3.33
N SER A 72 -14.40 -14.75 2.29
CA SER A 72 -15.18 -15.99 2.38
C SER A 72 -14.34 -17.19 1.97
N TYR A 73 -14.44 -18.28 2.74
CA TYR A 73 -13.92 -19.59 2.36
C TYR A 73 -15.07 -20.44 1.82
N LEU A 74 -14.88 -20.99 0.62
CA LEU A 74 -15.87 -21.82 -0.06
C LEU A 74 -15.29 -23.22 -0.30
N ASN A 75 -16.13 -24.24 -0.22
CA ASN A 75 -15.73 -25.59 -0.62
C ASN A 75 -15.71 -25.73 -2.16
N HIS A 76 -15.27 -26.89 -2.66
CA HIS A 76 -15.20 -27.17 -4.10
C HIS A 76 -16.56 -27.13 -4.84
N ARG A 77 -17.69 -27.13 -4.12
CA ARG A 77 -19.05 -27.01 -4.67
C ARG A 77 -19.57 -25.58 -4.64
N GLY A 78 -18.74 -24.61 -4.23
CA GLY A 78 -19.14 -23.20 -4.08
C GLY A 78 -20.02 -22.94 -2.86
N GLN A 79 -20.07 -23.84 -1.87
CA GLN A 79 -20.81 -23.60 -0.63
C GLN A 79 -19.91 -22.87 0.36
N VAL A 80 -20.45 -21.84 1.01
CA VAL A 80 -19.73 -21.06 2.02
C VAL A 80 -19.49 -21.92 3.26
N ILE A 81 -18.22 -22.07 3.63
CA ILE A 81 -17.80 -22.68 4.89
C ILE A 81 -17.79 -21.61 5.98
N TRP A 82 -17.28 -20.42 5.63
CA TRP A 82 -17.11 -19.32 6.56
C TRP A 82 -16.98 -18.00 5.82
N THR A 83 -17.41 -16.91 6.46
CA THR A 83 -17.24 -15.55 6.00
C THR A 83 -16.89 -14.65 7.18
N GLU A 84 -15.91 -13.78 6.98
CA GLU A 84 -15.59 -12.64 7.84
C GLU A 84 -15.89 -11.35 7.09
N THR A 85 -16.50 -10.39 7.79
CA THR A 85 -16.94 -9.08 7.29
C THR A 85 -16.40 -7.97 8.15
#